data_AF-A0A7J6GAQ2-F1
#
_entry.id   AF-A0A7J6GAQ2-F1
#
_cell.length_a   1.000
_cell.length_b   1.000
_cell.length_c   1.000
_cell.angle_alpha   90.00
_cell.angle_beta   90.00
_cell.angle_gamma   90.00
#
_symmetry.space_group_name_H-M   'P 1'
#
loop_
_entity.id
_entity.type
_entity.pdbx_description
1 polymer ?
#
loop_
_entity_poly.entity_id
_entity_poly.type
_entity_poly.pdbx_seq_one_letter_code
_entity_poly.pdbx_strand_id
1 'polypeptide(L)'
;MDVRDSTIFITKKLSLSIFSSFWSKLPSIIFALNIFNMEGLSIMKYQYYSFALLLLLLATCKAQLSSTFYDNTCPNALSTIQTSINAAISQETRMAASLIRSHTIGQAQCFTFRERIYNATDIDAAFASNLRNGCPQTSPNGNSNLAPLDTLTPNSFDNNYFTNLVDQKGLLASDQILFSGGETDSIVTEYTNSASTFNSDFASAMVKMGNIEPTTGSAGQIRRICSAVNSS
;
A
#
# COMPACT_ATOMS: atom_id res chain seq x y z
N MET A 1 -21.48 2.35 3.78
CA MET A 1 -20.37 3.08 3.12
C MET A 1 -19.12 2.31 3.40
N ASP A 2 -18.32 2.13 2.36
CA ASP A 2 -18.00 0.78 1.99
C ASP A 2 -16.52 0.68 1.66
N VAL A 3 -15.89 -0.28 2.32
CA VAL A 3 -14.45 -0.59 2.33
C VAL A 3 -13.94 -0.89 0.91
N ARG A 4 -14.89 -1.15 0.01
CA ARG A 4 -14.75 -1.51 -1.39
C ARG A 4 -14.18 -0.38 -2.27
N ASP A 5 -14.29 0.91 -1.90
CA ASP A 5 -13.71 2.00 -2.72
C ASP A 5 -12.17 2.07 -2.62
N SER A 6 -11.59 1.73 -1.47
CA SER A 6 -10.14 1.67 -1.28
C SER A 6 -9.52 0.46 -2.00
N THR A 7 -10.21 -0.68 -2.01
CA THR A 7 -9.76 -1.90 -2.69
C THR A 7 -9.76 -1.74 -4.21
N ILE A 8 -10.74 -1.03 -4.79
CA ILE A 8 -10.79 -0.70 -6.23
C ILE A 8 -9.68 0.28 -6.61
N PHE A 9 -9.37 1.25 -5.75
CA PHE A 9 -8.29 2.21 -6.01
C PHE A 9 -6.90 1.54 -5.91
N ILE A 10 -6.70 0.65 -4.94
CA ILE A 10 -5.47 -0.12 -4.77
C ILE A 10 -5.28 -1.13 -5.90
N THR A 11 -6.32 -1.87 -6.32
CA THR A 11 -6.23 -2.81 -7.45
C THR A 11 -6.01 -2.11 -8.79
N LYS A 12 -6.64 -0.95 -9.05
CA LYS A 12 -6.34 -0.16 -10.27
C LYS A 12 -4.93 0.44 -10.26
N LYS A 13 -4.45 0.91 -9.11
CA LYS A 13 -3.12 1.52 -8.98
C LYS A 13 -1.99 0.48 -9.01
N LEU A 14 -2.22 -0.72 -8.47
CA LEU A 14 -1.33 -1.87 -8.64
C LEU A 14 -1.38 -2.45 -10.07
N SER A 15 -2.56 -2.51 -10.70
CA SER A 15 -2.68 -2.94 -12.10
C SER A 15 -1.83 -2.07 -13.04
N LEU A 16 -1.77 -0.76 -12.79
CA LEU A 16 -0.95 0.18 -13.57
C LEU A 16 0.55 0.04 -13.32
N SER A 17 1.01 -0.23 -12.08
CA SER A 17 2.43 -0.39 -11.79
C SER A 17 2.99 -1.76 -12.24
N ILE A 18 2.15 -2.80 -12.22
CA ILE A 18 2.47 -4.14 -12.74
C ILE A 18 2.50 -4.11 -14.28
N PHE A 19 1.59 -3.38 -14.93
CA PHE A 19 1.62 -3.22 -16.39
C PHE A 19 2.84 -2.44 -16.88
N SER A 20 3.26 -1.37 -16.18
CA SER A 20 4.43 -0.57 -16.59
C SER A 20 5.76 -1.32 -16.49
N SER A 21 5.85 -2.28 -15.56
CA SER A 21 7.05 -3.11 -15.35
C SER A 21 7.09 -4.34 -16.26
N PHE A 22 5.95 -4.77 -16.81
CA PHE A 22 5.87 -5.82 -17.83
C PHE A 22 6.22 -5.31 -19.23
N TRP A 23 5.88 -4.06 -19.56
CA TRP A 23 6.14 -3.46 -20.88
C TRP A 23 7.59 -2.99 -21.09
N SER A 24 8.36 -2.79 -20.01
CA SER A 24 9.76 -2.34 -20.09
C SER A 24 10.78 -3.45 -20.40
N LYS A 25 10.32 -4.69 -20.59
CA LYS A 25 11.19 -5.87 -20.80
C LYS A 25 11.01 -6.59 -22.16
N LEU A 26 10.33 -5.99 -23.13
CA LEU A 26 10.31 -6.52 -24.50
C LEU A 26 11.44 -5.89 -25.34
N PRO A 27 12.33 -6.67 -25.97
CA PRO A 27 13.39 -6.12 -26.81
C PRO A 27 12.88 -5.80 -28.24
N SER A 28 13.08 -4.52 -28.59
CA SER A 28 13.61 -4.03 -29.88
C SER A 28 12.63 -3.59 -30.99
N ILE A 29 13.07 -2.52 -31.69
CA ILE A 29 12.94 -2.23 -33.15
C ILE A 29 12.09 -1.02 -33.56
N ILE A 30 12.83 0.02 -33.97
CA ILE A 30 12.56 1.05 -35.01
C ILE A 30 11.52 2.12 -34.67
N PHE A 31 11.99 3.37 -34.53
CA PHE A 31 11.54 4.49 -35.37
C PHE A 31 12.58 5.62 -35.28
N ALA A 32 13.62 5.52 -36.12
CA ALA A 32 14.32 6.68 -36.61
C ALA A 32 13.74 6.98 -38.00
N LEU A 33 13.05 8.11 -38.13
CA LEU A 33 12.94 8.88 -39.38
C LEU A 33 12.45 10.28 -39.01
N ASN A 34 13.36 11.23 -39.13
CA ASN A 34 13.11 12.66 -39.04
C ASN A 34 12.40 13.17 -40.31
N ILE A 35 11.95 14.43 -40.20
CA ILE A 35 11.79 15.48 -41.23
C ILE A 35 10.31 15.81 -41.58
N PHE A 36 9.78 16.93 -41.05
CA PHE A 36 9.56 18.17 -41.82
C PHE A 36 9.09 19.36 -40.94
N ASN A 37 9.88 20.45 -41.02
CA ASN A 37 9.58 21.89 -40.93
C ASN A 37 8.64 22.51 -39.86
N MET A 38 9.31 23.28 -38.98
CA MET A 38 9.06 24.66 -38.52
C MET A 38 7.87 25.44 -39.10
N GLU A 39 6.69 25.39 -38.45
CA GLU A 39 5.71 26.52 -38.32
C GLU A 39 4.90 26.46 -36.98
N GLY A 40 5.42 25.83 -35.92
CA GLY A 40 4.60 25.42 -34.75
C GLY A 40 4.76 26.17 -33.42
N LEU A 41 5.57 27.24 -33.34
CA LEU A 41 5.96 27.81 -32.04
C LEU A 41 4.83 28.55 -31.27
N SER A 42 3.77 28.97 -31.96
CA SER A 42 2.59 29.61 -31.35
C SER A 42 1.59 28.60 -30.77
N ILE A 43 1.45 27.43 -31.40
CA ILE A 43 0.49 26.38 -31.01
C ILE A 43 0.99 25.61 -29.77
N MET A 44 2.31 25.38 -29.69
CA MET A 44 2.96 24.74 -28.54
C MET A 44 2.82 25.54 -27.24
N LYS A 45 2.80 26.87 -27.31
CA LYS A 45 2.60 27.74 -26.13
C LYS A 45 1.16 27.65 -25.63
N TYR A 46 0.18 27.66 -26.53
CA TYR A 46 -1.23 27.60 -26.16
C TYR A 46 -1.60 26.25 -25.54
N GLN A 47 -1.06 25.15 -26.09
CA GLN A 47 -1.19 23.82 -25.52
C GLN A 47 -0.53 23.73 -24.13
N TYR A 48 0.65 24.33 -23.95
CA TYR A 48 1.34 24.41 -22.65
C TYR A 48 0.55 25.21 -21.60
N TYR A 49 0.01 26.40 -21.94
CA TYR A 49 -0.81 27.19 -21.02
C TYR A 49 -2.14 26.51 -20.70
N SER A 50 -2.77 25.84 -21.68
CA SER A 50 -3.99 25.06 -21.45
C SER A 50 -3.74 23.85 -20.55
N PHE A 51 -2.60 23.16 -20.71
CA PHE A 51 -2.23 22.02 -19.87
C PHE A 51 -1.79 22.46 -18.47
N ALA A 52 -1.08 23.60 -18.34
CA ALA A 52 -0.71 24.20 -17.07
C ALA A 52 -1.94 24.71 -16.29
N LEU A 53 -2.94 25.27 -16.97
CA LEU A 53 -4.21 25.68 -16.37
C LEU A 53 -5.04 24.46 -15.93
N LEU A 54 -5.05 23.38 -16.73
CA LEU A 54 -5.70 22.11 -16.37
C LEU A 54 -5.01 21.42 -15.18
N LEU A 55 -3.66 21.48 -15.11
CA LEU A 55 -2.87 20.99 -13.97
C LEU A 55 -3.10 21.83 -12.70
N LEU A 56 -3.28 23.15 -12.83
CA LEU A 56 -3.63 24.02 -11.70
C LEU A 56 -5.03 23.72 -11.14
N LEU A 57 -5.97 23.29 -11.98
CA LEU A 57 -7.35 22.95 -11.59
C LEU A 57 -7.48 21.57 -10.91
N LEU A 58 -6.48 20.70 -11.02
CA LEU A 58 -6.44 19.38 -10.36
C LEU A 58 -5.75 19.40 -8.98
N ALA A 59 -5.28 20.56 -8.51
CA ALA A 59 -4.28 20.65 -7.44
C ALA A 59 -4.82 20.70 -6.00
N THR A 60 -6.11 20.48 -5.71
CA THR A 60 -6.59 20.48 -4.31
C THR A 60 -7.56 19.37 -3.99
N CYS A 61 -7.08 18.14 -3.96
CA CYS A 61 -7.66 17.11 -3.09
C CYS A 61 -6.70 16.90 -1.91
N LYS A 62 -6.93 17.61 -0.80
CA LYS A 62 -6.34 17.21 0.49
C LYS A 62 -7.12 16.00 1.00
N ALA A 63 -6.82 14.82 0.46
CA ALA A 63 -7.33 13.56 1.00
C ALA A 63 -6.49 13.19 2.22
N GLN A 64 -6.89 13.65 3.40
CA GLN A 64 -6.30 13.18 4.64
C GLN A 64 -7.09 11.93 5.07
N LEU A 65 -6.43 10.76 5.07
CA LEU A 65 -7.02 9.55 5.62
C LEU A 65 -7.24 9.76 7.12
N SER A 66 -8.49 9.73 7.57
CA SER A 66 -8.83 9.62 8.99
C SER A 66 -9.43 8.25 9.24
N SER A 67 -8.91 7.53 10.23
CA SER A 67 -9.45 6.24 10.66
C SER A 67 -10.88 6.35 11.19
N THR A 68 -11.25 7.53 11.69
CA THR A 68 -12.57 7.80 12.26
C THR A 68 -13.56 8.39 11.26
N PHE A 69 -13.14 8.59 10.01
CA PHE A 69 -13.97 9.20 8.97
C PHE A 69 -15.31 8.48 8.77
N TYR A 70 -15.33 7.16 8.97
CA TYR A 70 -16.51 6.32 8.79
C TYR A 70 -17.26 5.99 10.08
N ASP A 71 -16.80 6.42 11.26
CA ASP A 71 -17.38 5.97 12.54
C ASP A 71 -18.87 6.32 12.67
N ASN A 72 -19.27 7.50 12.19
CA ASN A 72 -20.65 7.96 12.29
C ASN A 72 -21.54 7.47 11.14
N THR A 73 -20.97 7.25 9.95
CA THR A 73 -21.74 6.80 8.77
C THR A 73 -21.85 5.28 8.73
N CYS A 74 -20.84 4.57 9.24
CA CYS A 74 -20.70 3.12 9.22
C CYS A 74 -20.01 2.61 10.50
N PRO A 75 -20.71 2.68 11.65
CA PRO A 75 -20.13 2.33 12.95
C PRO A 75 -19.65 0.87 13.04
N ASN A 76 -20.22 -0.02 12.23
CA ASN A 76 -19.87 -1.44 12.19
C ASN A 76 -18.86 -1.78 11.06
N ALA A 77 -18.38 -0.81 10.28
CA ALA A 77 -17.49 -1.11 9.16
C ALA A 77 -16.23 -1.84 9.63
N LEU A 78 -15.56 -1.31 10.66
CA LEU A 78 -14.31 -1.89 11.17
C LEU A 78 -14.53 -3.33 11.66
N SER A 79 -15.58 -3.58 12.44
CA SER A 79 -15.86 -4.91 12.98
C SER A 79 -16.25 -5.91 11.90
N THR A 80 -17.08 -5.52 10.92
CA THR A 80 -17.43 -6.38 9.78
C THR A 80 -16.20 -6.72 8.93
N ILE A 81 -15.36 -5.74 8.61
CA ILE A 81 -14.09 -5.98 7.89
C ILE A 81 -13.22 -6.97 8.65
N GLN A 82 -13.03 -6.72 9.94
CA GLN A 82 -12.19 -7.56 10.78
C GLN A 82 -12.73 -8.99 10.81
N THR A 83 -14.04 -9.20 10.92
CA THR A 83 -14.64 -10.54 10.88
C THR A 83 -14.39 -11.22 9.53
N SER A 84 -14.67 -10.57 8.40
CA SER A 84 -14.50 -11.17 7.08
C SER A 84 -13.01 -11.43 6.77
N ILE A 85 -12.11 -10.51 7.16
CA ILE A 85 -10.66 -10.69 7.03
C ILE A 85 -10.18 -11.82 7.93
N ASN A 86 -10.55 -11.86 9.22
CA ASN A 86 -10.11 -12.90 10.14
C ASN A 86 -10.60 -14.29 9.71
N ALA A 87 -11.84 -14.39 9.20
CA ALA A 87 -12.35 -15.63 8.62
C ALA A 87 -11.50 -16.07 7.41
N ALA A 88 -11.19 -15.16 6.50
CA ALA A 88 -10.34 -15.46 5.34
C ALA A 88 -8.90 -15.84 5.73
N ILE A 89 -8.30 -15.13 6.69
CA ILE A 89 -6.96 -15.40 7.21
C ILE A 89 -6.90 -16.76 7.90
N SER A 90 -7.91 -17.11 8.71
CA SER A 90 -7.96 -18.39 9.42
C SER A 90 -8.01 -19.61 8.49
N GLN A 91 -8.42 -19.41 7.23
CA GLN A 91 -8.44 -20.46 6.21
C GLN A 91 -7.11 -20.60 5.46
N GLU A 92 -6.32 -19.53 5.35
CA GLU A 92 -5.04 -19.54 4.61
C GLU A 92 -4.02 -18.58 5.24
N THR A 93 -3.18 -19.06 6.16
CA THR A 93 -2.10 -18.27 6.80
C THR A 93 -1.14 -17.64 5.78
N ARG A 94 -0.89 -18.33 4.65
CA ARG A 94 -0.07 -17.82 3.53
C ARG A 94 -0.68 -16.58 2.87
N MET A 95 -2.01 -16.45 2.89
CA MET A 95 -2.71 -15.26 2.41
C MET A 95 -2.43 -14.07 3.32
N ALA A 96 -2.54 -14.22 4.65
CA ALA A 96 -2.19 -13.16 5.60
C ALA A 96 -0.74 -12.68 5.42
N ALA A 97 0.22 -13.61 5.37
CA ALA A 97 1.62 -13.30 5.17
C ALA A 97 1.85 -12.55 3.84
N SER A 98 1.17 -12.96 2.76
CA SER A 98 1.20 -12.26 1.48
C SER A 98 0.62 -10.85 1.58
N LEU A 99 -0.47 -10.64 2.31
CA LEU A 99 -1.15 -9.33 2.38
C LEU A 99 -0.39 -8.28 3.19
N ILE A 100 0.36 -8.73 4.20
CA ILE A 100 1.25 -7.87 5.00
C ILE A 100 2.36 -7.24 4.14
N ARG A 101 2.62 -7.77 2.93
CA ARG A 101 3.38 -7.08 1.86
C ARG A 101 2.89 -5.66 1.57
N SER A 102 1.65 -5.29 1.86
CA SER A 102 1.21 -3.90 1.66
C SER A 102 2.12 -2.87 2.36
N HIS A 103 2.94 -3.33 3.33
CA HIS A 103 3.97 -2.55 4.01
C HIS A 103 5.35 -2.51 3.31
N THR A 104 5.57 -3.09 2.11
CA THR A 104 6.85 -2.86 1.38
C THR A 104 6.97 -1.43 0.87
N ILE A 105 5.85 -0.71 0.76
CA ILE A 105 5.81 0.69 0.37
C ILE A 105 5.06 1.47 1.45
N GLY A 106 5.56 2.66 1.73
CA GLY A 106 4.87 3.62 2.57
C GLY A 106 5.56 3.87 3.90
N GLN A 107 4.86 4.60 4.75
CA GLN A 107 5.41 5.11 6.00
C GLN A 107 4.40 4.92 7.13
N ALA A 108 4.90 4.66 8.32
CA ALA A 108 4.14 4.63 9.55
C ALA A 108 4.46 5.86 10.39
N GLN A 109 3.49 6.28 11.20
CA GLN A 109 3.65 7.38 12.14
C GLN A 109 4.26 6.86 13.44
N CYS A 110 5.13 7.64 14.08
CA CYS A 110 5.82 7.30 15.32
C CYS A 110 4.90 6.72 16.40
N PHE A 111 3.67 7.22 16.54
CA PHE A 111 2.74 6.69 17.54
C PHE A 111 2.42 5.20 17.36
N THR A 112 2.51 4.64 16.15
CA THR A 112 2.19 3.22 15.87
C THR A 112 3.33 2.27 16.22
N PHE A 113 4.58 2.74 16.30
CA PHE A 113 5.76 1.91 16.55
C PHE A 113 6.58 2.34 17.78
N ARG A 114 6.20 3.44 18.44
CA ARG A 114 6.93 3.98 19.60
C ARG A 114 7.15 2.95 20.70
N GLU A 115 6.10 2.24 21.10
CA GLU A 115 6.21 1.23 22.16
C GLU A 115 7.23 0.16 21.81
N ARG A 116 7.22 -0.30 20.55
CA ARG A 116 8.16 -1.29 20.03
C ARG A 116 9.61 -0.82 20.12
N ILE A 117 9.92 0.36 19.59
CA ILE A 117 11.33 0.83 19.55
C ILE A 117 11.93 1.12 20.93
N TYR A 118 11.12 1.27 21.99
CA TYR A 118 11.61 1.53 23.34
C TYR A 118 11.58 0.30 24.25
N ASN A 119 10.58 -0.58 24.10
CA ASN A 119 10.30 -1.64 25.08
C ASN A 119 10.43 -3.06 24.52
N ALA A 120 10.47 -3.25 23.19
CA ALA A 120 10.53 -4.58 22.61
C ALA A 120 11.95 -5.16 22.65
N THR A 121 12.04 -6.49 22.75
CA THR A 121 13.30 -7.25 22.81
C THR A 121 13.65 -7.94 21.49
N ASP A 122 12.69 -8.06 20.59
CA ASP A 122 12.78 -8.69 19.27
C ASP A 122 13.01 -7.64 18.15
N ILE A 123 13.86 -6.65 18.43
CA ILE A 123 14.23 -5.61 17.48
C ILE A 123 15.74 -5.42 17.48
N ASP A 124 16.32 -5.26 16.29
CA ASP A 124 17.73 -4.89 16.17
C ASP A 124 18.00 -3.57 16.92
N ALA A 125 18.97 -3.62 17.83
CA ALA A 125 19.23 -2.51 18.75
C ALA A 125 19.73 -1.25 18.02
N ALA A 126 20.50 -1.42 16.94
CA ALA A 126 20.99 -0.31 16.14
C ALA A 126 19.84 0.32 15.33
N PHE A 127 18.98 -0.50 14.75
CA PHE A 127 17.77 -0.08 14.05
C PHE A 127 16.82 0.71 14.97
N ALA A 128 16.52 0.16 16.15
CA ALA A 128 15.70 0.85 17.15
C ALA A 128 16.32 2.19 17.55
N SER A 129 17.64 2.24 17.80
CA SER A 129 18.37 3.47 18.12
C SER A 129 18.23 4.53 17.02
N ASN A 130 18.37 4.13 15.75
CA ASN A 130 18.23 5.03 14.62
C ASN A 130 16.82 5.63 14.51
N LEU A 131 15.77 4.83 14.77
CA LEU A 131 14.38 5.29 14.75
C LEU A 131 14.06 6.27 15.90
N ARG A 132 14.69 6.11 17.06
CA ARG A 132 14.50 7.00 18.22
C ARG A 132 14.92 8.45 17.93
N ASN A 133 15.85 8.68 16.99
CA ASN A 133 16.23 10.03 16.54
C ASN A 133 15.03 10.80 15.93
N GLY A 134 14.11 10.08 15.29
CA GLY A 134 12.91 10.63 14.68
C GLY A 134 11.63 10.42 15.49
N CYS A 135 11.67 9.65 16.59
CA CYS A 135 10.49 9.25 17.35
C CYS A 135 10.76 9.37 18.86
N PRO A 136 10.49 10.53 19.48
CA PRO A 136 10.70 10.75 20.92
C PRO A 136 9.89 9.79 21.80
N GLN A 137 10.45 9.44 22.96
CA GLN A 137 9.83 8.51 23.91
C GLN A 137 8.53 9.05 24.51
N THR A 138 8.44 10.35 24.76
CA THR A 138 7.28 10.96 25.40
C THR A 138 6.21 11.30 24.36
N SER A 139 5.08 10.62 24.44
CA SER A 139 3.88 10.99 23.69
C SER A 139 3.32 12.33 24.22
N PRO A 140 2.75 13.22 23.37
CA PRO A 140 2.51 13.06 21.94
C PRO A 140 3.64 13.60 21.03
N ASN A 141 4.82 13.91 21.60
CA ASN A 141 5.90 14.56 20.86
C ASN A 141 6.36 13.68 19.69
N GLY A 142 6.34 14.27 18.49
CA GLY A 142 6.73 13.58 17.27
C GLY A 142 5.78 12.47 16.83
N ASN A 143 4.54 12.37 17.35
CA ASN A 143 3.56 11.36 16.94
C ASN A 143 3.40 11.26 15.41
N SER A 144 3.36 12.40 14.73
CA SER A 144 3.20 12.50 13.29
C SER A 144 4.48 12.25 12.48
N ASN A 145 5.62 12.07 13.15
CA ASN A 145 6.89 11.81 12.46
C ASN A 145 6.81 10.46 11.76
N LEU A 146 7.31 10.42 10.53
CA LEU A 146 7.17 9.29 9.65
C LEU A 146 8.47 8.48 9.59
N ALA A 147 8.34 7.16 9.60
CA ALA A 147 9.41 6.23 9.29
C ALA A 147 8.95 5.28 8.17
N PRO A 148 9.83 4.91 7.23
CA PRO A 148 9.49 3.98 6.17
C PRO A 148 9.26 2.56 6.73
N LEU A 149 8.24 1.87 6.23
CA LEU A 149 7.94 0.50 6.61
C LEU A 149 8.98 -0.50 6.06
N ASP A 150 9.54 -0.21 4.89
CA ASP A 150 10.72 -0.88 4.34
C ASP A 150 11.91 0.10 4.33
N THR A 151 12.95 -0.24 5.08
CA THR A 151 14.14 0.61 5.22
C THR A 151 15.12 0.50 4.06
N LEU A 152 15.07 -0.59 3.30
CA LEU A 152 15.96 -0.84 2.17
C LEU A 152 15.40 -0.17 0.92
N THR A 153 14.10 -0.33 0.68
CA THR A 153 13.45 0.09 -0.56
C THR A 153 12.07 0.74 -0.32
N PRO A 154 12.00 1.91 0.37
CA PRO A 154 10.74 2.52 0.82
C PRO A 154 9.69 2.79 -0.27
N ASN A 155 10.14 2.89 -1.53
CA ASN A 155 9.33 3.27 -2.69
C ASN A 155 9.28 2.17 -3.77
N SER A 156 9.82 0.98 -3.50
CA SER A 156 9.83 -0.13 -4.46
C SER A 156 9.01 -1.29 -3.95
N PHE A 157 8.31 -1.94 -4.87
CA PHE A 157 7.51 -3.12 -4.57
C PHE A 157 8.33 -4.39 -4.80
N ASP A 158 9.14 -4.76 -3.82
CA ASP A 158 10.01 -5.93 -3.87
C ASP A 158 9.88 -6.78 -2.60
N ASN A 159 10.80 -7.73 -2.40
CA ASN A 159 10.80 -8.66 -1.27
C ASN A 159 11.80 -8.28 -0.16
N ASN A 160 12.48 -7.12 -0.25
CA ASN A 160 13.42 -6.66 0.78
C ASN A 160 12.75 -6.42 2.13
N TYR A 161 11.45 -6.13 2.11
CA TYR A 161 10.61 -6.14 3.31
C TYR A 161 10.80 -7.38 4.18
N PHE A 162 10.86 -8.59 3.59
CA PHE A 162 11.06 -9.82 4.36
C PHE A 162 12.50 -9.97 4.86
N THR A 163 13.48 -9.44 4.12
CA THR A 163 14.87 -9.39 4.59
C THR A 163 14.95 -8.56 5.87
N ASN A 164 14.20 -7.46 5.97
CA ASN A 164 14.11 -6.68 7.21
C ASN A 164 13.55 -7.53 8.36
N LEU A 165 12.56 -8.40 8.13
CA LEU A 165 11.99 -9.24 9.19
C LEU A 165 13.00 -10.27 9.72
N VAL A 166 13.75 -10.90 8.81
CA VAL A 166 14.83 -11.84 9.17
C VAL A 166 15.92 -11.15 10.00
N ASP A 167 16.22 -9.90 9.67
CA ASP A 167 17.18 -9.05 10.37
C ASP A 167 16.62 -8.41 11.67
N GLN A 168 15.40 -8.75 12.11
CA GLN A 168 14.72 -8.12 13.25
C GLN A 168 14.52 -6.60 13.10
N LYS A 169 14.37 -6.14 11.86
CA LYS A 169 14.14 -4.74 11.46
C LYS A 169 12.69 -4.48 11.02
N GLY A 170 11.74 -5.32 11.43
CA GLY A 170 10.31 -5.03 11.24
C GLY A 170 9.89 -3.79 12.05
N LEU A 171 9.33 -2.78 11.38
CA LEU A 171 8.98 -1.50 12.00
C LEU A 171 7.81 -1.65 12.99
N LEU A 172 6.74 -2.36 12.61
CA LEU A 172 5.59 -2.60 13.47
C LEU A 172 5.72 -3.95 14.20
N ALA A 173 5.12 -4.06 15.38
CA ALA A 173 5.06 -5.35 16.09
C ALA A 173 4.28 -6.41 15.29
N SER A 174 3.24 -5.97 14.56
CA SER A 174 2.47 -6.81 13.63
C SER A 174 3.28 -7.32 12.44
N ASP A 175 4.41 -6.67 12.12
CA ASP A 175 5.29 -7.09 11.04
C ASP A 175 6.26 -8.16 11.57
N GLN A 176 6.87 -7.90 12.73
CA GLN A 176 7.89 -8.80 13.30
C GLN A 176 7.32 -10.15 13.77
N ILE A 177 6.04 -10.21 14.16
CA ILE A 177 5.39 -11.48 14.56
C ILE A 177 5.33 -12.50 13.41
N LEU A 178 5.52 -12.08 12.16
CA LEU A 178 5.63 -13.02 11.03
C LEU A 178 6.93 -13.83 11.04
N PHE A 179 7.95 -13.35 11.75
CA PHE A 179 9.26 -14.00 11.86
C PHE A 179 9.72 -13.98 13.32
N SER A 180 9.12 -14.88 14.12
CA SER A 180 9.32 -14.94 15.57
C SER A 180 9.38 -16.38 16.11
N GLY A 181 9.81 -17.34 15.29
CA GLY A 181 9.87 -18.77 15.62
C GLY A 181 8.57 -19.53 15.39
N GLY A 182 7.66 -18.98 14.56
CA GLY A 182 6.33 -19.54 14.31
C GLY A 182 6.20 -20.27 12.99
N GLU A 183 4.97 -20.63 12.63
CA GLU A 183 4.67 -21.32 11.36
C GLU A 183 4.94 -20.44 10.11
N THR A 184 4.86 -19.12 10.28
CA THR A 184 5.07 -18.14 9.21
C THR A 184 6.54 -17.92 8.85
N ASP A 185 7.49 -18.33 9.69
CA ASP A 185 8.92 -18.15 9.47
C ASP A 185 9.39 -18.83 8.16
N SER A 186 8.83 -20.00 7.86
CA SER A 186 9.11 -20.76 6.64
C SER A 186 8.66 -19.99 5.38
N ILE A 187 7.51 -19.31 5.45
CA ILE A 187 6.95 -18.51 4.36
C ILE A 187 7.76 -17.24 4.16
N VAL A 188 8.13 -16.56 5.26
CA VAL A 188 9.01 -15.37 5.21
C VAL A 188 10.35 -15.73 4.57
N THR A 189 10.93 -16.88 4.94
CA THR A 189 12.18 -17.39 4.35
C THR A 189 12.00 -17.77 2.88
N GLU A 190 10.85 -18.31 2.48
CA GLU A 190 10.56 -18.58 1.06
C GLU A 190 10.53 -17.27 0.26
N TYR A 191 9.90 -16.23 0.80
CA TYR A 191 9.76 -14.93 0.13
C TYR A 191 11.06 -14.12 0.06
N THR A 192 11.96 -14.23 1.05
CA THR A 192 13.30 -13.64 0.92
C THR A 192 14.09 -14.27 -0.22
N ASN A 193 13.94 -15.58 -0.43
CA ASN A 193 14.66 -16.32 -1.47
C ASN A 193 14.04 -16.23 -2.87
N SER A 194 12.72 -16.03 -2.97
CA SER A 194 12.01 -16.07 -4.25
C SER A 194 11.00 -14.93 -4.40
N ALA A 195 11.44 -13.85 -5.05
CA ALA A 195 10.55 -12.74 -5.41
C ALA A 195 9.40 -13.19 -6.34
N SER A 196 9.60 -14.21 -7.19
CA SER A 196 8.57 -14.73 -8.10
C SER A 196 7.45 -15.48 -7.36
N THR A 197 7.81 -16.36 -6.42
CA THR A 197 6.83 -17.08 -5.57
C THR A 197 5.96 -16.09 -4.83
N PHE A 198 6.60 -15.13 -4.19
CA PHE A 198 5.96 -14.04 -3.51
C PHE A 198 5.04 -13.18 -4.40
N ASN A 199 5.51 -12.76 -5.59
CA ASN A 199 4.69 -11.98 -6.52
C ASN A 199 3.44 -12.75 -6.95
N SER A 200 3.57 -14.05 -7.19
CA SER A 200 2.46 -14.95 -7.53
C SER A 200 1.46 -15.06 -6.38
N ASP A 201 1.92 -15.32 -5.17
CA ASP A 201 1.05 -15.47 -4.00
C ASP A 201 0.35 -14.18 -3.64
N PHE A 202 1.06 -13.06 -3.71
CA PHE A 202 0.50 -11.74 -3.49
C PHE A 202 -0.62 -11.45 -4.48
N ALA A 203 -0.42 -11.73 -5.77
CA ALA A 203 -1.45 -11.56 -6.79
C ALA A 203 -2.68 -12.44 -6.50
N SER A 204 -2.46 -13.70 -6.14
CA SER A 204 -3.52 -14.63 -5.75
C SER A 204 -4.30 -14.12 -4.53
N ALA A 205 -3.60 -13.67 -3.49
CA ALA A 205 -4.19 -13.12 -2.27
C ALA A 205 -5.03 -11.87 -2.55
N MET A 206 -4.56 -10.97 -3.41
CA MET A 206 -5.29 -9.75 -3.79
C MET A 206 -6.56 -10.08 -4.61
N VAL A 207 -6.51 -11.09 -5.49
CA VAL A 207 -7.70 -11.57 -6.21
C VAL A 207 -8.71 -12.18 -5.23
N LYS A 208 -8.25 -13.00 -4.28
CA LYS A 208 -9.11 -13.60 -3.25
C LYS A 208 -9.74 -12.53 -2.36
N MET A 209 -8.96 -11.54 -1.91
CA MET A 209 -9.46 -10.41 -1.12
C MET A 209 -10.51 -9.60 -1.88
N GLY A 210 -10.32 -9.39 -3.19
CA GLY A 210 -11.30 -8.73 -4.05
C GLY A 210 -12.62 -9.49 -4.19
N ASN A 211 -12.62 -10.79 -3.92
CA ASN A 211 -13.79 -11.67 -3.99
C ASN A 211 -14.43 -11.95 -2.62
N ILE A 212 -14.01 -11.27 -1.55
CA ILE A 212 -14.66 -11.39 -0.23
C ILE A 212 -16.00 -10.68 -0.28
N GLU A 213 -17.08 -11.48 -0.27
CA GLU A 213 -18.49 -11.06 -0.17
C GLU A 213 -18.87 -9.83 -1.03
N PRO A 214 -18.55 -9.81 -2.34
CA PRO A 214 -18.97 -8.72 -3.20
C PRO A 214 -20.51 -8.69 -3.26
N THR A 215 -21.11 -7.53 -3.06
CA THR A 215 -22.55 -7.38 -3.33
C THR A 215 -22.76 -7.53 -4.84
N THR A 216 -23.40 -8.63 -5.23
CA THR A 216 -23.67 -8.97 -6.63
C THR A 216 -25.16 -8.92 -6.92
N GLY A 217 -25.53 -8.77 -8.19
CA GLY A 217 -26.93 -8.69 -8.61
C GLY A 217 -27.60 -7.37 -8.21
N SER A 218 -28.85 -7.45 -7.76
CA SER A 218 -29.64 -6.28 -7.31
C SER A 218 -29.38 -5.88 -5.86
N ALA A 219 -28.50 -6.59 -5.15
CA ALA A 219 -28.10 -6.23 -3.80
C ALA A 219 -27.12 -5.04 -3.85
N GLY A 220 -27.54 -3.87 -3.39
CA GLY A 220 -26.73 -2.65 -3.34
C GLY A 220 -27.17 -1.57 -4.34
N GLN A 221 -26.30 -0.56 -4.56
CA GLN A 221 -26.55 0.52 -5.51
C GLN A 221 -25.26 0.95 -6.20
N ILE A 222 -25.33 1.37 -7.46
CA ILE A 222 -24.23 2.07 -8.13
C ILE A 222 -24.27 3.53 -7.70
N ARG A 223 -23.31 3.90 -6.85
CA ARG A 223 -23.20 5.26 -6.31
C ARG A 223 -22.78 6.22 -7.42
N ARG A 224 -23.50 7.34 -7.56
CA ARG A 224 -23.09 8.44 -8.45
C ARG A 224 -21.93 9.24 -7.86
N ILE A 225 -21.87 9.27 -6.53
CA ILE A 225 -20.81 9.90 -5.73
C ILE A 225 -20.32 8.85 -4.73
N CYS A 226 -19.06 8.40 -4.85
CA CYS A 226 -18.47 7.34 -4.01
C CYS A 226 -18.66 7.59 -2.50
N SER A 227 -18.48 8.84 -2.08
CA SER A 227 -18.59 9.30 -0.68
C SER A 227 -20.04 9.50 -0.19
N ALA A 228 -21.06 9.19 -0.98
CA ALA A 228 -22.46 9.35 -0.57
C ALA A 228 -23.29 8.12 -0.93
N VAL A 229 -24.38 7.91 -0.18
CA VAL A 229 -25.44 6.98 -0.57
C VAL A 229 -26.37 7.75 -1.51
N ASN A 230 -26.79 7.16 -2.64
CA ASN A 230 -27.77 7.82 -3.50
C ASN A 230 -29.05 8.08 -2.69
N SER A 231 -29.57 9.31 -2.80
CA SER A 231 -30.87 9.66 -2.28
C SER A 231 -31.95 8.99 -3.12
N SER A 232 -32.92 8.35 -2.47
CA SER A 232 -34.13 7.79 -3.07
C SER A 232 -35.05 8.88 -3.62
#